data_AF-A0A349L3F9-F1
#
_entry.id   AF-A0A349L3F9-F1
#
_cell.length_a   1.000
_cell.length_b   1.000
_cell.length_c   1.000
_cell.angle_alpha   90.00
_cell.angle_beta   90.00
_cell.angle_gamma   90.00
#
_symmetry.space_group_name_H-M   'P 1'
#
loop_
_entity.id
_entity.type
_entity.pdbx_description
1 polymer ?
#
loop_
_entity_poly.entity_id
_entity_poly.type
_entity_poly.pdbx_seq_one_letter_code
_entity_poly.pdbx_strand_id
1 'polypeptide(L)'
;MRQLSPFSRKDITIRLLANGVECRPTVTGNFVKNEVIKYLDYEVRGTLTDAEYIDGKGFFVGNHQFDIGLLLKQLRAVLPSAVSSNVTPLF
;
A
#
# COMPACT_ATOMS: atom_id res chain seq x y z
N MET A 1 -9.02 6.16 13.42
CA MET A 1 -7.99 6.06 12.36
C MET A 1 -6.92 5.07 12.82
N ARG A 2 -6.47 4.14 11.96
CA ARG A 2 -5.37 3.21 12.30
C ARG A 2 -4.08 4.01 12.56
N GLN A 3 -3.27 3.52 13.49
CA GLN A 3 -1.94 4.07 13.80
C GLN A 3 -1.12 4.23 12.51
N LEU A 4 -0.50 5.39 12.33
CA LEU A 4 0.40 5.62 11.20
C LEU A 4 1.64 4.75 11.36
N SER A 5 1.93 3.93 10.35
CA SER A 5 3.18 3.18 10.28
C SER A 5 4.37 4.15 10.24
N PRO A 6 5.47 3.87 10.96
CA PRO A 6 6.69 4.68 10.85
C PRO A 6 7.41 4.50 9.51
N PHE A 7 7.01 3.52 8.70
CA PHE A 7 7.65 3.19 7.43
C PHE A 7 6.97 3.88 6.26
N SER A 8 7.76 4.43 5.33
CA SER A 8 7.22 4.92 4.07
C SER A 8 6.94 3.76 3.11
N ARG A 9 6.05 3.98 2.13
CA ARG A 9 5.83 3.02 1.04
C ARG A 9 7.15 2.66 0.35
N LYS A 10 8.01 3.65 0.07
CA LYS A 10 9.29 3.45 -0.62
C LYS A 10 10.22 2.52 0.17
N ASP A 11 10.28 2.66 1.48
CA ASP A 11 11.13 1.79 2.33
C ASP A 11 10.66 0.35 2.25
N ILE A 12 9.35 0.13 2.32
CA ILE A 12 8.76 -1.21 2.25
C ILE A 12 8.97 -1.81 0.85
N THR A 13 8.70 -1.07 -0.23
CA THR A 13 8.82 -1.60 -1.60
C THR A 13 10.26 -1.91 -1.98
N ILE A 14 11.24 -1.10 -1.54
CA ILE A 14 12.67 -1.40 -1.72
C ILE A 14 13.04 -2.69 -0.99
N ARG A 15 12.59 -2.84 0.27
CA ARG A 15 12.87 -4.05 1.05
C ARG A 15 12.26 -5.30 0.42
N LEU A 16 11.03 -5.21 -0.08
CA LEU A 16 10.36 -6.30 -0.79
C LEU A 16 11.14 -6.68 -2.06
N LEU A 17 11.50 -5.70 -2.89
CA LEU A 17 12.23 -5.93 -4.14
C LEU A 17 13.61 -6.57 -3.88
N ALA A 18 14.33 -6.13 -2.86
CA ALA A 18 15.62 -6.71 -2.47
C ALA A 18 15.51 -8.17 -2.02
N ASN A 19 14.32 -8.65 -1.64
CA ASN A 19 14.04 -10.04 -1.26
C ASN A 19 13.28 -10.80 -2.36
N GLY A 20 13.27 -10.29 -3.59
CA GLY A 20 12.63 -10.95 -4.74
C GLY A 20 11.10 -10.87 -4.75
N VAL A 21 10.51 -10.02 -3.91
CA VAL A 21 9.06 -9.79 -3.91
C VAL A 21 8.73 -8.56 -4.74
N GLU A 22 8.13 -8.79 -5.90
CA GLU A 22 7.65 -7.71 -6.75
C GLU A 22 6.37 -7.09 -6.18
N CYS A 23 6.30 -5.76 -6.26
CA CYS A 23 5.12 -4.99 -5.87
C CYS A 23 4.89 -3.84 -6.84
N ARG A 24 3.67 -3.30 -6.82
CA ARG A 24 3.23 -2.18 -7.66
C ARG A 24 2.39 -1.20 -6.85
N PRO A 25 2.34 0.09 -7.22
CA PRO A 25 1.35 1.03 -6.67
C PRO A 25 -0.08 0.51 -6.87
N THR A 26 -1.02 0.95 -6.02
CA THR A 26 -2.42 0.50 -6.11
C THR A 26 -3.11 1.08 -7.35
N VAL A 27 -3.07 0.32 -8.45
CA VAL A 27 -3.70 0.67 -9.74
C VAL A 27 -3.32 2.10 -10.14
N THR A 28 -4.27 3.01 -10.25
CA THR A 28 -4.04 4.41 -10.61
C THR A 28 -3.85 5.33 -9.42
N GLY A 29 -3.97 4.82 -8.19
CA GLY A 29 -4.02 5.64 -6.98
C GLY A 29 -5.13 6.69 -7.07
N ASN A 30 -4.76 7.95 -6.88
CA ASN A 30 -5.64 9.08 -7.10
C ASN A 30 -5.63 9.46 -8.58
N PHE A 31 -6.61 8.96 -9.34
CA PHE A 31 -6.65 9.12 -10.79
C PHE A 31 -6.62 10.59 -11.24
N VAL A 32 -7.20 11.51 -10.45
CA VAL A 32 -7.28 12.95 -10.75
C VAL A 32 -5.90 13.63 -10.83
N LYS A 33 -4.84 13.02 -10.26
CA LYS A 33 -3.47 13.55 -10.37
C LYS A 33 -2.78 13.27 -11.70
N ASN A 34 -3.33 12.38 -12.52
CA ASN A 34 -2.70 12.02 -13.79
C ASN A 34 -2.89 13.16 -14.80
N GLU A 35 -1.85 13.46 -15.60
CA GLU A 35 -1.91 14.55 -16.57
C GLU A 35 -3.02 14.37 -17.61
N VAL A 36 -3.46 13.14 -17.88
CA VAL A 36 -4.53 12.82 -18.84
C VAL A 36 -5.86 13.48 -18.49
N ILE A 37 -6.06 13.81 -17.21
CA ILE A 37 -7.27 14.44 -16.69
C ILE A 37 -7.57 15.78 -17.40
N LYS A 38 -6.55 16.48 -17.90
CA LYS A 38 -6.71 17.73 -18.67
C LYS A 38 -7.50 17.58 -19.98
N TYR A 39 -7.71 16.34 -20.44
CA TYR A 39 -8.43 16.02 -21.67
C TYR A 39 -9.83 15.44 -21.42
N LEU A 40 -10.26 15.32 -20.17
CA LEU A 40 -11.55 14.77 -19.78
C LEU A 40 -12.48 15.89 -19.30
N ASP A 41 -13.77 15.78 -19.61
CA ASP A 41 -14.81 16.57 -18.97
C ASP A 41 -15.23 15.88 -17.67
N TYR A 42 -14.88 16.46 -16.52
CA TYR A 42 -15.07 15.83 -15.21
C TYR A 42 -15.30 16.85 -14.08
N GLU A 43 -15.88 16.38 -12.99
CA GLU A 43 -16.04 17.12 -11.74
C GLU A 43 -15.56 16.26 -10.56
N VAL A 44 -15.00 16.90 -9.54
CA VAL A 44 -14.69 16.26 -8.25
C VAL A 44 -15.69 16.72 -7.21
N ARG A 45 -16.43 15.77 -6.63
CA ARG A 45 -17.35 16.06 -5.52
C ARG A 45 -16.67 15.81 -4.18
N GLY A 46 -16.59 16.85 -3.35
CA GLY A 46 -16.02 16.77 -2.01
C GLY A 46 -14.49 16.62 -2.02
N THR A 47 -13.95 15.95 -0.99
CA THR A 47 -12.51 15.68 -0.90
C THR A 47 -12.20 14.23 -1.22
N LEU A 48 -11.07 14.01 -1.89
CA LEU A 48 -10.59 12.67 -2.26
C LEU A 48 -9.61 12.12 -1.22
N THR A 49 -9.90 12.29 0.08
CA THR A 49 -8.97 11.98 1.18
C THR A 49 -8.47 10.53 1.15
N ASP A 50 -9.35 9.57 0.90
CA ASP A 50 -8.97 8.15 0.85
C ASP A 50 -8.19 7.80 -0.42
N ALA A 51 -8.55 8.41 -1.55
CA ALA A 51 -7.80 8.24 -2.79
C ALA A 51 -6.39 8.82 -2.65
N GLU A 52 -6.24 9.98 -2.00
CA GLU A 52 -4.96 10.60 -1.68
C GLU A 52 -4.12 9.71 -0.75
N TYR A 53 -4.75 9.10 0.25
CA TYR A 53 -4.08 8.16 1.14
C TYR A 53 -3.58 6.92 0.38
N ILE A 54 -4.41 6.32 -0.47
CA ILE A 54 -4.06 5.15 -1.30
C ILE A 54 -2.96 5.51 -2.30
N ASP A 55 -3.02 6.68 -2.92
CA ASP A 55 -2.03 7.16 -3.89
C ASP A 55 -0.62 7.27 -3.28
N GLY A 56 -0.54 7.83 -2.06
CA GLY A 56 0.72 8.03 -1.35
C GLY A 56 1.25 6.78 -0.66
N LYS A 57 0.36 5.92 -0.12
CA LYS A 57 0.75 4.82 0.79
C LYS A 57 0.41 3.43 0.28
N GLY A 58 -0.49 3.32 -0.68
CA GLY A 58 -0.96 2.07 -1.24
C GLY A 58 0.05 1.42 -2.19
N PHE A 59 0.15 0.11 -2.05
CA PHE A 59 0.80 -0.80 -2.99
C PHE A 59 0.14 -2.18 -2.88
N PHE A 60 0.38 -3.05 -3.85
CA PHE A 60 -0.07 -4.44 -3.80
C PHE A 60 1.03 -5.40 -4.25
N VAL A 61 0.84 -6.67 -3.90
CA VAL A 61 1.65 -7.82 -4.31
C VAL A 61 0.78 -8.77 -5.13
N GLY A 62 1.40 -9.60 -5.96
CA GLY A 62 0.69 -10.57 -6.79
C GLY A 62 -0.08 -11.61 -5.96
N ASN A 63 -1.19 -12.07 -6.54
CA ASN A 63 -1.91 -13.28 -6.12
C ASN A 63 -2.00 -14.23 -7.31
N HIS A 64 -2.16 -15.53 -7.06
CA HIS A 64 -2.21 -16.56 -8.10
C HIS A 64 -3.30 -17.60 -7.82
N GLN A 65 -3.75 -18.27 -8.87
CA GLN A 65 -4.76 -19.34 -8.82
C GLN A 65 -4.27 -20.67 -8.23
N PHE A 66 -2.95 -20.84 -8.07
CA PHE A 66 -2.32 -21.99 -7.43
C PHE A 66 -1.93 -21.65 -5.97
N ASP A 67 -1.56 -22.66 -5.19
CA ASP A 67 -1.17 -22.46 -3.80
C ASP A 67 0.11 -21.62 -3.69
N ILE A 68 0.00 -20.47 -3.02
CA ILE A 68 1.09 -19.54 -2.73
C ILE A 68 1.35 -19.41 -1.22
N GLY A 69 0.85 -20.33 -0.39
CA GLY A 69 0.95 -20.24 1.07
C GLY A 69 2.38 -20.12 1.58
N LEU A 70 3.34 -20.77 0.93
CA LEU A 70 4.77 -20.61 1.25
C LEU A 70 5.28 -19.21 0.92
N LEU A 71 4.92 -18.67 -0.26
CA LEU A 71 5.31 -17.32 -0.68
C LEU A 71 4.73 -16.26 0.26
N LEU A 72 3.48 -16.44 0.71
CA LEU A 72 2.85 -15.54 1.69
C LEU A 72 3.57 -15.56 3.04
N LYS A 73 4.05 -16.73 3.50
CA LYS A 73 4.87 -16.84 4.71
C LYS A 73 6.22 -16.11 4.55
N GLN A 74 6.87 -16.26 3.38
CA GLN A 74 8.10 -15.55 3.06
C GLN A 74 7.89 -14.04 3.02
N LEU A 75 6.82 -13.58 2.36
CA LEU A 75 6.41 -12.18 2.34
C LEU A 75 6.25 -11.64 3.77
N ARG A 76 5.56 -12.37 4.65
CA ARG A 76 5.36 -11.95 6.05
C ARG A 76 6.68 -11.77 6.81
N ALA A 77 7.68 -12.61 6.55
CA ALA A 77 9.00 -12.53 7.17
C ALA A 77 9.80 -11.31 6.68
N VAL A 78 9.60 -10.90 5.42
CA VAL A 78 10.24 -9.73 4.82
C VAL A 78 9.57 -8.42 5.23
N LEU A 79 8.30 -8.42 5.63
CA LEU A 79 7.64 -7.20 6.09
C LEU A 79 8.23 -6.71 7.43
N PRO A 80 8.37 -5.39 7.64
CA PRO A 80 8.85 -4.86 8.91
C PRO A 80 7.84 -5.13 10.02
N SER A 81 8.32 -5.67 11.14
CA SER A 81 7.52 -5.77 12.35
C SER A 81 7.37 -4.37 12.93
N ALA A 82 6.13 -3.91 13.09
CA ALA A 82 5.87 -2.75 13.92
C ALA A 82 6.23 -3.16 15.36
N VAL A 83 7.25 -2.53 15.95
CA VAL A 83 7.42 -2.57 17.40
C VAL A 83 6.22 -1.80 17.97
N SER A 84 5.25 -2.54 18.50
CA SER A 84 4.12 -1.95 19.22
C SER A 84 4.66 -1.26 20.48
N SER A 85 4.65 0.06 20.50
CA SER A 85 4.48 0.77 21.76
C SER A 85 3.13 0.31 22.36
N ASN A 86 3.20 -0.50 23.40
CA ASN A 86 2.14 -0.95 24.32
C ASN A 86 0.74 -0.41 23.99
N VAL A 87 -0.06 -1.17 23.25
CA VAL A 87 -1.51 -1.08 23.34
C VAL A 87 -1.94 -2.14 24.35
N THR A 88 -2.14 -1.72 25.60
CA THR A 88 -2.83 -2.51 26.61
C THR A 88 -4.21 -2.89 26.04
N PRO A 89 -4.60 -4.18 26.03
CA PRO A 89 -5.95 -4.55 25.61
C PRO A 89 -6.94 -3.92 26.60
N LEU A 90 -7.81 -3.07 26.08
CA LEU A 90 -9.02 -2.64 26.78
C LEU A 90 -10.05 -3.76 26.62
N PHE A 91 -10.18 -4.54 27.70
CA PHE A 91 -11.11 -5.63 27.97
C PHE A 91 -10.87 -6.95 27.23
#